data_AF-A0A0Q8VBG4-F1
#
_entry.id   AF-A0A0Q8VBG4-F1
#
_cell.length_a   1.000
_cell.length_b   1.000
_cell.length_c   1.000
_cell.angle_alpha   90.00
_cell.angle_beta   90.00
_cell.angle_gamma   90.00
#
_symmetry.space_group_name_H-M   'P 1'
#
loop_
_entity.id
_entity.type
_entity.pdbx_description
1 polymer ?
#
loop_
_entity_poly.entity_id
_entity_poly.type
_entity_poly.pdbx_seq_one_letter_code
_entity_poly.pdbx_strand_id
1 'polypeptide(L)'
;METSPALAALTDQLQGEEYDVSEPLPGVLHVRGRFSNPERIALRAAADAGDLALAVWATSHHDDWALVCWERPELVTITQKGATPQRWRHRRIPATLRPDAQTFLEGASSPFDIVTRPKHQPTEAARELLARFGITDPPPPGWVPPVVEVPVVEVPVVRKTTVPAAGPGTKRASAPRAPKAPAKPVKPEPTVAVCPNCFMAIPATGVCDNCG
;
A
#
# COMPACT_ATOMS: atom_id res chain seq x y z
N MET A 1 3.53 -15.93 -27.31
CA MET A 1 3.12 -14.56 -27.69
C MET A 1 4.40 -13.78 -27.83
N GLU A 2 4.65 -13.21 -29.01
CA GLU A 2 5.81 -12.34 -29.23
C GLU A 2 5.53 -10.98 -28.58
N THR A 3 6.54 -10.41 -27.93
CA THR A 3 6.44 -9.09 -27.30
C THR A 3 6.15 -8.03 -28.35
N SER A 4 5.20 -7.13 -28.06
CA SER A 4 4.87 -6.00 -28.92
C SER A 4 6.11 -5.14 -29.16
N PRO A 5 6.38 -4.72 -30.42
CA PRO A 5 7.57 -3.92 -30.74
C PRO A 5 7.63 -2.61 -29.95
N ALA A 6 6.49 -2.08 -29.50
CA ALA A 6 6.42 -0.89 -28.65
C ALA A 6 7.00 -1.10 -27.24
N LEU A 7 6.98 -2.34 -26.72
CA LEU A 7 7.44 -2.68 -25.37
C LEU A 7 8.78 -3.42 -25.36
N ALA A 8 9.37 -3.71 -26.52
CA ALA A 8 10.61 -4.49 -26.63
C ALA A 8 11.76 -3.88 -25.83
N ALA A 9 12.03 -2.58 -26.00
CA ALA A 9 13.12 -1.91 -25.28
C ALA A 9 12.93 -1.92 -23.75
N LEU A 10 11.69 -1.77 -23.28
CA LEU A 10 11.37 -1.85 -21.85
C LEU A 10 11.51 -3.29 -21.33
N THR A 11 11.10 -4.27 -22.13
CA THR A 11 11.25 -5.69 -21.81
C THR A 11 12.73 -6.07 -21.70
N ASP A 12 13.55 -5.67 -22.66
CA ASP A 12 15.00 -5.91 -22.66
C ASP A 12 15.67 -5.27 -21.45
N GLN A 13 15.28 -4.05 -21.09
CA GLN A 13 15.78 -3.38 -19.89
C GLN A 13 15.44 -4.17 -18.61
N LEU A 14 14.17 -4.55 -18.43
CA LEU A 14 13.72 -5.28 -17.25
C LEU A 14 14.33 -6.68 -17.16
N GLN A 15 14.51 -7.36 -18.30
CA GLN A 15 15.20 -8.66 -18.35
C GLN A 15 16.70 -8.52 -18.05
N GLY A 16 17.33 -7.42 -18.48
CA GLY A 16 18.70 -7.07 -18.13
C GLY A 16 18.91 -6.83 -16.63
N GLU A 17 17.84 -6.50 -15.90
CA GLU A 17 17.81 -6.43 -14.42
C GLU A 17 17.51 -7.79 -13.75
N GLU A 18 17.56 -8.88 -14.51
CA GLU A 18 17.31 -10.26 -14.07
C GLU A 18 15.87 -10.54 -13.61
N TYR A 19 14.89 -9.75 -14.07
CA TYR A 19 13.48 -10.08 -13.88
C TYR A 19 12.96 -11.05 -14.95
N ASP A 20 12.01 -11.90 -14.55
CA ASP A 20 11.20 -12.67 -15.48
C ASP A 20 10.08 -11.75 -16.00
N VAL A 21 10.05 -11.53 -17.32
CA VAL A 21 9.14 -10.58 -17.96
C VAL A 21 8.37 -11.30 -19.06
N SER A 22 7.05 -11.20 -19.00
CA SER A 22 6.14 -11.72 -20.02
C SER A 22 5.10 -10.67 -20.42
N GLU A 23 4.53 -10.79 -21.62
CA GLU A 23 3.41 -9.95 -22.07
C GLU A 23 2.14 -10.81 -22.14
N PRO A 24 1.37 -10.94 -21.04
CA PRO A 24 0.15 -11.75 -21.02
C PRO A 24 -0.99 -11.18 -21.88
N LEU A 25 -1.01 -9.87 -22.12
CA LEU A 25 -1.99 -9.16 -22.94
C LEU A 25 -1.28 -8.06 -23.73
N PRO A 26 -1.79 -7.64 -24.92
CA PRO A 26 -1.17 -6.56 -25.69
C PRO A 26 -1.03 -5.27 -24.87
N GLY A 27 0.19 -4.75 -24.77
CA GLY A 27 0.46 -3.53 -23.99
C GLY A 27 0.55 -3.76 -22.47
N VAL A 28 0.58 -5.02 -22.01
CA VAL A 28 0.58 -5.37 -20.58
C VAL A 28 1.78 -6.24 -20.25
N LEU A 29 2.68 -5.73 -19.41
CA LEU A 29 3.82 -6.51 -18.91
C LEU A 29 3.46 -7.19 -17.59
N HIS A 30 3.98 -8.40 -17.38
CA HIS A 30 4.04 -9.06 -16.09
C HIS A 30 5.50 -9.31 -15.73
N VAL A 31 5.96 -8.59 -14.72
CA VAL A 31 7.31 -8.66 -14.15
C VAL A 31 7.28 -9.50 -12.88
N ARG A 32 8.08 -10.55 -12.82
CA ARG A 32 8.30 -11.37 -11.63
C ARG A 32 9.77 -11.31 -11.24
N GLY A 33 10.06 -11.30 -9.95
CA GLY A 33 11.44 -11.24 -9.49
C GLY A 33 11.64 -11.19 -7.99
N ARG A 34 12.91 -11.11 -7.60
CA ARG A 34 13.34 -11.02 -6.20
C ARG A 34 13.34 -9.57 -5.73
N PHE A 35 12.15 -9.04 -5.47
CA PHE A 35 11.95 -7.72 -4.85
C PHE A 35 10.88 -7.79 -3.77
N SER A 36 10.88 -6.87 -2.81
CA SER A 36 9.88 -6.79 -1.73
C SER A 36 8.77 -5.77 -1.97
N ASN A 37 8.98 -4.80 -2.87
CA ASN A 37 8.01 -3.76 -3.18
C ASN A 37 7.58 -3.83 -4.66
N PRO A 38 6.51 -4.60 -4.98
CA PRO A 38 6.01 -4.71 -6.35
C PRO A 38 5.51 -3.37 -6.92
N GLU A 39 4.91 -2.50 -6.09
CA GLU A 39 4.42 -1.18 -6.53
C GLU A 39 5.57 -0.33 -7.09
N ARG A 40 6.74 -0.38 -6.44
CA ARG A 40 7.93 0.35 -6.91
C ARG A 40 8.41 -0.13 -8.28
N ILE A 41 8.42 -1.44 -8.52
CA ILE A 41 8.83 -2.03 -9.81
C ILE A 41 7.86 -1.61 -10.91
N ALA A 42 6.55 -1.74 -10.67
CA ALA A 42 5.53 -1.40 -11.65
C ALA A 42 5.51 0.12 -11.97
N LEU A 43 5.66 0.98 -10.96
CA LEU A 43 5.73 2.44 -11.17
C LEU A 43 7.00 2.87 -11.91
N ARG A 44 8.14 2.21 -11.62
CA ARG A 44 9.39 2.47 -12.34
C ARG A 44 9.27 2.07 -13.81
N ALA A 45 8.75 0.88 -14.11
CA ALA A 45 8.50 0.45 -15.48
C ALA A 45 7.56 1.41 -16.22
N ALA A 46 6.49 1.88 -15.57
CA ALA A 46 5.60 2.89 -16.14
C ALA A 46 6.31 4.23 -16.42
N ALA A 47 7.26 4.63 -15.57
CA ALA A 47 8.05 5.84 -15.79
C ALA A 47 9.06 5.70 -16.93
N ASP A 48 9.68 4.53 -17.08
CA ASP A 48 10.64 4.24 -18.14
C ASP A 48 9.95 4.08 -19.50
N ALA A 49 8.67 3.69 -19.52
CA ALA A 49 7.82 3.73 -20.71
C ALA A 49 7.50 5.15 -21.22
N GLY A 50 7.76 6.20 -20.42
CA GLY A 50 7.52 7.59 -20.79
C GLY A 50 6.02 7.89 -20.98
N ASP A 51 5.64 8.29 -22.21
CA ASP A 51 4.24 8.59 -22.57
C ASP A 51 3.53 7.41 -23.27
N LEU A 52 4.21 6.27 -23.42
CA LEU A 52 3.58 5.06 -23.94
C LEU A 52 2.52 4.57 -22.94
N ALA A 53 1.31 4.30 -23.44
CA ALA A 53 0.26 3.68 -22.65
C ALA A 53 0.60 2.20 -22.40
N LEU A 54 0.60 1.78 -21.14
CA LEU A 54 0.86 0.39 -20.75
C LEU A 54 0.21 0.04 -19.41
N ALA A 55 0.07 -1.25 -19.16
CA ALA A 55 -0.14 -1.78 -17.82
C ALA A 55 1.01 -2.68 -17.40
N VAL A 56 1.31 -2.72 -16.11
CA VAL A 56 2.39 -3.52 -15.53
C VAL A 56 1.88 -4.22 -14.28
N TRP A 57 1.81 -5.54 -14.34
CA TRP A 57 1.82 -6.37 -13.14
C TRP A 57 3.26 -6.55 -12.66
N ALA A 58 3.48 -6.36 -11.37
CA ALA A 58 4.70 -6.78 -10.69
C ALA A 58 4.33 -7.77 -9.58
N THR A 59 4.90 -8.97 -9.58
CA THR A 59 4.72 -9.99 -8.54
C THR A 59 6.04 -10.28 -7.85
N SER A 60 6.07 -10.10 -6.54
CA SER A 60 7.24 -10.35 -5.71
C SER A 60 7.46 -11.84 -5.47
N HIS A 61 8.64 -12.18 -4.96
CA HIS A 61 8.96 -13.50 -4.43
C HIS A 61 8.16 -13.91 -3.16
N HIS A 62 7.32 -13.02 -2.62
CA HIS A 62 6.37 -13.32 -1.54
C HIS A 62 4.93 -13.46 -2.05
N ASP A 63 4.73 -13.53 -3.37
CA ASP A 63 3.41 -13.55 -4.04
C ASP A 63 2.53 -12.31 -3.78
N ASP A 64 3.12 -11.24 -3.21
CA ASP A 64 2.51 -9.91 -3.21
C ASP A 64 2.57 -9.34 -4.63
N TRP A 65 1.55 -8.57 -5.00
CA TRP A 65 1.52 -7.97 -6.33
C TRP A 65 1.02 -6.54 -6.34
N ALA A 66 1.42 -5.85 -7.40
CA ALA A 66 0.89 -4.55 -7.79
C ALA A 66 0.52 -4.57 -9.27
N LEU A 67 -0.58 -3.91 -9.60
CA LEU A 67 -0.95 -3.56 -10.96
C LEU A 67 -0.87 -2.04 -11.10
N VAL A 68 -0.08 -1.56 -12.05
CA VAL A 68 -0.04 -0.16 -12.47
C VAL A 68 -0.59 -0.06 -13.88
N CYS A 69 -1.63 0.74 -14.10
CA CYS A 69 -2.07 1.13 -15.43
C CYS A 69 -1.72 2.59 -15.66
N TRP A 70 -0.99 2.87 -16.73
CA TRP A 70 -0.47 4.18 -17.06
C TRP A 70 -0.92 4.58 -18.46
N GLU A 71 -1.63 5.69 -18.53
CA GLU A 71 -1.95 6.38 -19.78
C GLU A 71 -2.11 7.86 -19.44
N ARG A 72 -1.11 8.68 -19.79
CA ARG A 72 -1.06 10.08 -19.35
C ARG A 72 -2.40 10.80 -19.64
N PRO A 73 -2.98 11.51 -18.65
CA PRO A 73 -2.47 11.78 -17.29
C PRO A 73 -2.91 10.76 -16.23
N GLU A 74 -3.65 9.72 -16.59
CA GLU A 74 -4.26 8.77 -15.67
C GLU A 74 -3.23 7.74 -15.18
N LEU A 75 -3.15 7.60 -13.86
CA LEU A 75 -2.36 6.57 -13.19
C LEU A 75 -3.24 5.84 -12.19
N VAL A 76 -3.47 4.56 -12.46
CA VAL A 76 -4.15 3.65 -11.55
C VAL A 76 -3.13 2.72 -10.94
N THR A 77 -3.18 2.57 -9.62
CA THR A 77 -2.36 1.62 -8.88
C THR A 77 -3.25 0.76 -8.00
N ILE A 78 -3.08 -0.55 -8.10
CA ILE A 78 -3.79 -1.55 -7.29
C ILE A 78 -2.72 -2.40 -6.63
N THR A 79 -2.80 -2.55 -5.32
CA THR A 79 -1.83 -3.35 -4.56
C THR A 79 -2.54 -4.40 -3.73
N GLN A 80 -1.92 -5.57 -3.61
CA GLN A 80 -2.37 -6.69 -2.81
C GLN A 80 -1.16 -7.24 -2.05
N LYS A 81 -1.24 -7.23 -0.71
CA LYS A 81 -0.21 -7.82 0.16
C LYS A 81 -0.79 -9.01 0.91
N GLY A 82 -0.33 -10.21 0.60
CA GLY A 82 -0.89 -11.45 1.12
C GLY A 82 -2.42 -11.47 1.00
N ALA A 83 -3.09 -11.64 2.12
CA ALA A 83 -4.56 -11.68 2.20
C ALA A 83 -5.24 -10.35 2.52
N THR A 84 -4.50 -9.24 2.57
CA THR A 84 -5.10 -7.93 2.84
C THR A 84 -6.05 -7.52 1.71
N PRO A 85 -7.11 -6.73 1.94
CA PRO A 85 -7.96 -6.26 0.85
C PRO A 85 -7.17 -5.45 -0.18
N GLN A 86 -7.51 -5.62 -1.46
CA GLN A 86 -6.93 -4.84 -2.55
C GLN A 86 -7.07 -3.35 -2.27
N ARG A 87 -5.97 -2.61 -2.47
CA ARG A 87 -5.93 -1.17 -2.26
C ARG A 87 -5.83 -0.45 -3.59
N TRP A 88 -6.93 0.18 -4.00
CA TRP A 88 -6.99 1.00 -5.19
C TRP A 88 -6.55 2.44 -4.90
N ARG A 89 -5.86 3.01 -5.89
CA ARG A 89 -5.54 4.43 -5.98
C ARG A 89 -5.65 4.86 -7.43
N HIS A 90 -6.30 6.00 -7.64
CA HIS A 90 -6.39 6.63 -8.95
C HIS A 90 -5.89 8.06 -8.84
N ARG A 91 -5.00 8.46 -9.75
CA ARG A 91 -4.35 9.76 -9.78
C ARG A 91 -4.39 10.36 -11.18
N ARG A 92 -4.48 11.68 -11.26
CA ARG A 92 -4.17 12.43 -12.47
C ARG A 92 -2.85 13.15 -12.29
N ILE A 93 -1.78 12.63 -12.88
CA ILE A 93 -0.44 13.17 -12.70
C ILE A 93 -0.17 14.31 -13.71
N PRO A 94 0.34 15.48 -13.29
CA PRO A 94 0.72 16.54 -14.24
C PRO A 94 1.85 16.11 -15.18
N ALA A 95 1.95 16.76 -16.33
CA ALA A 95 2.97 16.48 -17.35
C ALA A 95 4.42 16.58 -16.84
N THR A 96 4.65 17.43 -15.83
CA THR A 96 5.96 17.63 -15.20
C THR A 96 6.39 16.49 -14.27
N LEU A 97 5.48 15.58 -13.93
CA LEU A 97 5.73 14.53 -12.96
C LEU A 97 5.64 13.15 -13.62
N ARG A 98 6.60 12.30 -13.28
CA ARG A 98 6.69 10.92 -13.73
C ARG A 98 5.90 9.98 -12.79
N PRO A 99 5.42 8.82 -13.28
CA PRO A 99 4.73 7.82 -12.46
C PRO A 99 5.52 7.38 -11.21
N ASP A 100 6.83 7.19 -11.33
CA ASP A 100 7.71 6.74 -10.26
C ASP A 100 7.90 7.76 -9.13
N ALA A 101 7.57 9.04 -9.34
CA ALA A 101 7.56 10.02 -8.24
C ALA A 101 6.58 9.64 -7.12
N GLN A 102 5.59 8.78 -7.39
CA GLN A 102 4.65 8.30 -6.39
C GLN A 102 5.26 7.28 -5.42
N THR A 103 6.43 6.69 -5.72
CA THR A 103 7.07 5.69 -4.84
C THR A 103 7.51 6.30 -3.51
N PHE A 104 7.77 7.61 -3.47
CA PHE A 104 8.13 8.32 -2.23
C PHE A 104 6.94 8.61 -1.32
N LEU A 105 5.71 8.31 -1.77
CA LEU A 105 4.48 8.56 -1.05
C LEU A 105 3.89 7.26 -0.45
N GLU A 106 4.73 6.28 -0.10
CA GLU A 106 4.35 4.96 0.44
C GLU A 106 3.21 5.06 1.47
N GLY A 107 1.97 4.84 1.03
CA GLY A 107 0.80 4.95 1.91
C GLY A 107 0.20 6.35 2.10
N ALA A 108 0.97 7.43 1.89
CA ALA A 108 0.50 8.81 1.99
C ALA A 108 -0.50 9.17 0.87
N SER A 109 -1.33 10.18 1.13
CA SER A 109 -2.20 10.78 0.11
C SER A 109 -1.36 11.69 -0.78
N SER A 110 -1.53 11.57 -2.09
CA SER A 110 -0.96 12.51 -3.06
C SER A 110 -1.94 13.67 -3.26
N PRO A 111 -1.47 14.92 -3.49
CA PRO A 111 -2.37 16.01 -3.93
C PRO A 111 -3.05 15.70 -5.26
N PHE A 112 -2.53 14.72 -6.01
CA PHE A 112 -3.07 14.25 -7.29
C PHE A 112 -4.04 13.07 -7.15
N ASP A 113 -4.27 12.57 -5.93
CA ASP A 113 -5.22 11.47 -5.68
C ASP A 113 -6.66 11.92 -5.98
N ILE A 114 -7.36 11.16 -6.82
CA ILE A 114 -8.81 11.27 -6.94
C ILE A 114 -9.41 10.61 -5.69
N VAL A 115 -10.00 11.43 -4.82
CA VAL A 115 -10.58 10.96 -3.56
C VAL A 115 -11.83 10.14 -3.84
N THR A 116 -11.79 8.85 -3.50
CA THR A 116 -12.96 7.96 -3.58
C THR A 116 -13.64 7.80 -2.22
N ARG A 117 -14.96 7.63 -2.25
CA ARG A 117 -15.79 7.29 -1.08
C ARG A 117 -16.74 6.15 -1.48
N PRO A 118 -16.65 4.95 -0.88
CA PRO A 118 -15.67 4.52 0.13
C PRO A 118 -14.21 4.60 -0.34
N LYS A 119 -13.28 4.75 0.62
CA LYS A 119 -11.84 4.87 0.32
C LYS A 119 -11.36 3.58 -0.37
N HIS A 120 -10.39 3.73 -1.27
CA HIS A 120 -9.74 2.61 -1.96
C HIS A 120 -10.69 1.78 -2.84
N GLN A 121 -11.78 2.39 -3.30
CA GLN A 121 -12.64 1.81 -4.32
C GLN A 121 -12.23 2.29 -5.72
N PRO A 122 -12.45 1.46 -6.76
CA PRO A 122 -12.25 1.88 -8.14
C PRO A 122 -13.21 3.01 -8.54
N THR A 123 -12.70 4.01 -9.26
CA THR A 123 -13.54 4.94 -10.01
C THR A 123 -13.95 4.34 -11.34
N GLU A 124 -14.99 4.89 -11.98
CA GLU A 124 -15.39 4.51 -13.33
C GLU A 124 -14.24 4.66 -14.34
N ALA A 125 -13.60 5.84 -14.38
CA ALA A 125 -12.42 6.07 -15.22
C ALA A 125 -11.26 5.09 -14.98
N ALA A 126 -11.11 4.57 -13.76
CA ALA A 126 -10.07 3.58 -13.48
C ALA A 126 -10.43 2.21 -14.09
N ARG A 127 -11.72 1.83 -14.04
CA ARG A 127 -12.21 0.62 -14.71
C ARG A 127 -12.12 0.73 -16.23
N GLU A 128 -12.44 1.89 -16.78
CA GLU A 128 -12.28 2.16 -18.21
C GLU A 128 -10.81 2.04 -18.65
N LEU A 129 -9.88 2.56 -17.85
CA LEU A 129 -8.45 2.43 -18.13
C LEU A 129 -8.00 0.96 -18.13
N LEU A 130 -8.40 0.17 -17.13
CA LEU A 130 -8.13 -1.28 -17.11
C LEU A 130 -8.71 -1.98 -18.35
N ALA A 131 -9.94 -1.63 -18.74
CA ALA A 131 -10.62 -2.23 -19.89
C ALA A 131 -9.90 -1.95 -21.22
N ARG A 132 -9.21 -0.80 -21.37
CA ARG A 132 -8.39 -0.51 -22.56
C ARG A 132 -7.25 -1.51 -22.77
N PHE A 133 -6.71 -2.04 -21.67
CA PHE A 133 -5.67 -3.08 -21.69
C PHE A 133 -6.26 -4.51 -21.72
N GLY A 134 -7.57 -4.65 -21.83
CA GLY A 134 -8.25 -5.96 -21.76
C GLY A 134 -8.26 -6.58 -20.36
N ILE A 135 -7.93 -5.81 -19.32
CA ILE A 135 -7.89 -6.30 -17.94
C ILE A 135 -9.31 -6.23 -17.35
N THR A 136 -9.91 -7.40 -17.12
CA THR A 136 -11.25 -7.52 -16.54
C THR A 136 -11.23 -7.71 -15.02
N ASP A 137 -10.15 -8.28 -14.48
CA ASP A 137 -9.93 -8.49 -13.04
C ASP A 137 -8.50 -8.05 -12.65
N PRO A 138 -8.30 -7.34 -11.53
CA PRO A 138 -6.97 -6.83 -11.15
C PRO A 138 -5.87 -7.86 -10.85
N PRO A 139 -6.13 -9.04 -10.25
CA PRO A 139 -5.08 -10.01 -9.96
C PRO A 139 -4.34 -10.47 -11.22
N PRO A 140 -3.02 -10.71 -11.14
CA PRO A 140 -2.27 -11.20 -12.29
C PRO A 140 -2.76 -12.60 -12.70
N PRO A 141 -2.63 -12.97 -13.99
CA PRO A 141 -3.05 -14.28 -14.48
C PRO A 141 -2.44 -15.44 -13.67
N GLY A 142 -3.29 -16.35 -13.20
CA GLY A 142 -2.88 -17.52 -12.42
C GLY A 142 -2.61 -17.27 -10.93
N TRP A 143 -2.78 -16.04 -10.43
CA TRP A 143 -2.66 -15.77 -9.00
C TRP A 143 -3.86 -16.32 -8.23
N VAL A 144 -3.57 -16.95 -7.08
CA VAL A 144 -4.57 -17.51 -6.18
C VAL A 144 -4.48 -16.77 -4.84
N PRO A 145 -5.60 -16.27 -4.30
CA PRO A 145 -5.59 -15.64 -2.99
C PRO A 145 -5.03 -16.60 -1.93
N PRO A 146 -4.10 -16.14 -1.07
CA PRO A 146 -3.64 -16.97 0.03
C PRO A 146 -4.84 -17.28 0.94
N VAL A 147 -5.06 -18.57 1.18
CA VAL A 147 -6.15 -19.05 2.04
C VAL A 147 -5.85 -18.59 3.45
N VAL A 148 -6.61 -17.61 3.94
CA VAL A 148 -6.63 -17.29 5.37
C VAL A 148 -7.53 -18.29 6.03
N GLU A 149 -6.94 -19.30 6.67
CA GLU A 149 -7.65 -20.04 7.72
C GLU A 149 -7.93 -19.04 8.83
N VAL A 150 -9.14 -18.48 8.85
CA VAL A 150 -9.58 -17.61 9.94
C VAL A 150 -9.79 -18.53 11.14
N PRO A 151 -8.96 -18.49 12.21
CA PRO A 151 -9.33 -19.15 13.45
C PRO A 151 -10.65 -18.51 13.89
N VAL A 152 -11.68 -19.34 14.05
CA VAL A 152 -12.99 -18.91 14.52
C VAL A 152 -12.80 -18.45 15.97
N VAL A 153 -12.48 -17.16 16.16
CA VAL A 153 -12.47 -16.56 17.48
C VAL A 153 -13.92 -16.39 17.88
N GLU A 154 -14.41 -17.29 18.72
CA GLU A 154 -15.72 -17.18 19.37
C GLU A 154 -15.80 -15.81 20.07
N VAL A 155 -16.61 -14.91 19.53
CA VAL A 155 -16.80 -13.59 20.11
C VAL A 155 -17.58 -13.75 21.42
N PRO A 156 -17.04 -13.41 22.60
CA PRO A 156 -17.81 -13.47 23.83
C PRO A 156 -18.94 -12.45 23.75
N VAL A 157 -20.18 -12.95 23.90
CA VAL A 157 -21.41 -12.17 23.92
C VAL A 157 -21.27 -11.06 24.97
N VAL A 158 -21.18 -9.81 24.50
CA VAL A 158 -21.20 -8.62 25.35
C VAL A 158 -22.51 -8.61 26.13
N ARG A 159 -22.43 -8.89 27.43
CA ARG A 159 -23.56 -8.69 28.35
C ARG A 159 -23.91 -7.20 28.32
N LYS A 160 -25.14 -6.90 27.91
CA LYS A 160 -25.71 -5.55 27.97
C LYS A 160 -25.77 -5.10 29.43
N THR A 161 -24.85 -4.25 29.85
CA THR A 161 -24.98 -3.52 31.11
C THR A 161 -26.00 -2.40 30.92
N THR A 162 -27.23 -2.62 31.40
CA THR A 162 -28.24 -1.57 31.52
C THR A 162 -27.81 -0.58 32.60
N VAL A 163 -27.51 0.65 32.22
CA VAL A 163 -27.28 1.77 33.13
C VAL A 163 -28.64 2.26 33.64
N PRO A 164 -28.90 2.37 34.96
CA PRO A 164 -30.13 2.97 35.46
C PRO A 164 -30.13 4.49 35.23
N ALA A 165 -31.27 5.02 34.79
CA ALA A 165 -31.51 6.45 34.63
C ALA A 165 -31.43 7.19 35.98
N ALA A 166 -30.65 8.26 36.04
CA ALA A 166 -30.53 9.13 37.21
C ALA A 166 -31.76 10.04 37.33
N GLY A 167 -32.49 9.92 38.45
CA GLY A 167 -33.50 10.89 38.87
C GLY A 167 -32.86 12.13 39.54
N PRO A 168 -33.55 13.28 39.56
CA PRO A 168 -33.00 14.52 40.10
C PRO A 168 -33.11 14.53 41.63
N GLY A 169 -31.97 14.59 42.31
CA GLY A 169 -31.86 14.61 43.77
C GLY A 169 -30.93 15.71 44.28
N THR A 170 -31.41 16.43 45.29
CA THR A 170 -30.93 17.66 45.92
C THR A 170 -29.45 17.72 46.35
N LYS A 171 -28.87 18.92 46.25
CA LYS A 171 -27.52 19.29 46.68
C LYS A 171 -27.34 19.12 48.20
N ARG A 172 -26.26 18.45 48.63
CA ARG A 172 -25.67 18.59 49.96
C ARG A 172 -24.21 19.03 49.84
N ALA A 173 -23.87 20.05 50.62
CA ALA A 173 -22.53 20.60 50.72
C ALA A 173 -21.56 19.60 51.37
N SER A 174 -20.34 19.52 50.83
CA SER A 174 -19.22 18.77 51.42
C SER A 174 -18.09 19.73 51.75
N ALA A 175 -17.52 19.57 52.95
CA ALA A 175 -16.39 20.31 53.48
C ALA A 175 -15.10 20.13 52.63
N PRO A 176 -14.14 21.08 52.70
CA PRO A 176 -12.94 21.06 51.87
C PRO A 176 -11.96 19.95 52.28
N ARG A 177 -11.44 19.23 51.28
CA ARG A 177 -10.46 18.15 51.45
C ARG A 177 -9.03 18.72 51.40
N ALA A 178 -8.18 18.29 52.32
CA ALA A 178 -6.77 18.66 52.43
C ALA A 178 -5.96 18.34 51.14
N PRO A 179 -4.88 19.10 50.85
CA PRO A 179 -4.11 18.95 49.62
C PRO A 179 -3.30 17.65 49.57
N LYS A 180 -3.27 17.03 48.39
CA LYS A 180 -2.57 15.77 48.09
C LYS A 180 -1.09 16.06 47.79
N ALA A 181 -0.18 15.27 48.34
CA ALA A 181 1.26 15.37 48.13
C ALA A 181 1.67 15.22 46.64
N PRO A 182 2.77 15.84 46.20
CA PRO A 182 3.18 15.85 44.79
C PRO A 182 3.68 14.49 44.30
N ALA A 183 3.44 14.22 43.01
CA ALA A 183 3.80 12.98 42.33
C ALA A 183 5.32 12.83 42.16
N LYS A 184 5.79 11.57 42.17
CA LYS A 184 7.21 11.22 41.96
C LYS A 184 7.68 11.54 40.52
N PRO A 185 8.98 11.81 40.31
CA PRO A 185 9.52 12.19 39.00
C PRO A 185 9.43 11.07 37.97
N VAL A 186 9.08 11.45 36.73
CA VAL A 186 9.00 10.60 35.56
C VAL A 186 10.41 10.18 35.13
N LYS A 187 10.62 8.88 34.85
CA LYS A 187 11.88 8.38 34.31
C LYS A 187 12.15 9.01 32.93
N PRO A 188 13.41 9.35 32.59
CA PRO A 188 13.74 9.85 31.26
C PRO A 188 13.37 8.82 30.18
N GLU A 189 12.86 9.31 29.06
CA GLU A 189 12.51 8.48 27.91
C GLU A 189 13.77 7.80 27.34
N PRO A 190 13.70 6.50 26.97
CA PRO A 190 14.83 5.80 26.38
C PRO A 190 15.22 6.43 25.05
N THR A 191 16.44 6.94 24.94
CA THR A 191 17.01 7.40 23.66
C THR A 191 17.21 6.20 22.75
N VAL A 192 16.43 6.13 21.67
CA VAL A 192 16.51 5.08 20.65
C VAL A 192 17.74 5.33 19.78
N ALA A 193 18.65 4.36 19.74
CA ALA A 193 19.80 4.43 18.83
C ALA A 193 19.32 4.31 17.38
N VAL A 194 19.89 5.09 16.47
CA VAL A 194 19.49 5.14 15.04
C VAL A 194 20.67 4.72 14.16
N CYS A 195 20.39 3.89 13.15
CA CYS A 195 21.39 3.40 12.21
C CYS A 195 21.92 4.55 11.33
N PRO A 196 23.25 4.77 11.23
CA PRO A 196 23.79 5.85 10.43
C PRO A 196 23.67 5.63 8.91
N ASN A 197 23.44 4.38 8.46
CA ASN A 197 23.35 4.05 7.04
C ASN A 197 21.93 4.17 6.49
N CYS A 198 20.92 3.73 7.25
CA CYS A 198 19.53 3.73 6.78
C CYS A 198 18.55 4.50 7.68
N PHE A 199 19.04 5.15 8.73
CA PHE A 199 18.27 5.99 9.66
C PHE A 199 17.08 5.31 10.37
N MET A 200 17.06 3.98 10.40
CA MET A 200 16.08 3.20 11.16
C MET A 200 16.53 3.03 12.62
N ALA A 201 15.56 2.90 13.53
CA ALA A 201 15.83 2.57 14.93
C ALA A 201 16.56 1.22 15.04
N ILE A 202 17.70 1.20 15.72
CA ILE A 202 18.46 -0.01 15.99
C ILE A 202 17.79 -0.72 17.17
N PRO A 203 17.41 -2.01 17.03
CA PRO A 203 16.92 -2.80 18.15
C PRO A 203 17.98 -2.95 19.26
N ALA A 204 17.56 -3.38 20.45
CA ALA A 204 18.48 -3.52 21.59
C ALA A 204 19.65 -4.50 21.36
N THR A 205 19.58 -5.31 20.30
CA THR A 205 20.66 -6.21 19.84
C THR A 205 21.86 -5.46 19.26
N GLY A 206 21.73 -4.18 18.91
CA GLY A 206 22.83 -3.34 18.41
C GLY A 206 23.15 -3.51 16.92
N VAL A 207 22.38 -4.35 16.21
CA VAL A 207 22.56 -4.64 14.79
C VAL A 207 21.32 -4.18 14.02
N CYS A 208 21.50 -3.51 12.89
CA CYS A 208 20.38 -3.02 12.08
C CYS A 208 19.80 -4.13 11.21
N ASP A 209 18.50 -4.40 11.36
CA ASP A 209 17.80 -5.46 10.62
C ASP A 209 17.84 -5.30 9.08
N ASN A 210 18.16 -4.11 8.57
CA ASN A 210 18.21 -3.82 7.13
C ASN A 210 19.64 -3.70 6.57
N CYS A 211 20.64 -3.40 7.40
CA CYS A 211 22.03 -3.22 6.95
C CYS A 211 22.96 -4.39 7.34
N GLY A 212 22.56 -5.22 8.29
CA GLY A 212 23.37 -6.34 8.80
C GLY A 212 24.40 -5.95 9.83
#